data_AF-A0AAP2GLK2-F1
#
_entry.id   AF-A0AAP2GLK2-F1
#
_cell.length_a   1.000
_cell.length_b   1.000
_cell.length_c   1.000
_cell.angle_alpha   90.00
_cell.angle_beta   90.00
_cell.angle_gamma   90.00
#
_symmetry.space_group_name_H-M   'P 1'
#
loop_
_entity.id
_entity.type
_entity.pdbx_description
1 polymer ?
#
loop_
_entity_poly.entity_id
_entity_poly.type
_entity_poly.pdbx_seq_one_letter_code
_entity_poly.pdbx_strand_id
1 'polypeptide(L)'
;MTRTLLQLACFIVLLSCTDHKLLPDPMATACDKCGKSQAEMEWLGTLIENAKTNAGQMGDIYAVPYDGNTFFIHQPVIMSCLGCYVYDCEGNLIEYTAVDRQKLLSGMNKSNLIFRSTIE
;
A
#
# COMPACT_ATOMS: atom_id res chain seq x y z
N MET A 1 -1.02 -37.72 -40.18
CA MET A 1 -1.67 -36.39 -40.09
C MET A 1 -1.98 -36.08 -38.62
N THR A 2 -0.98 -36.07 -37.74
CA THR A 2 -1.18 -36.09 -36.28
C THR A 2 -0.05 -35.43 -35.47
N ARG A 3 0.88 -34.70 -36.11
CA ARG A 3 2.06 -34.11 -35.42
C ARG A 3 2.00 -32.60 -35.20
N THR A 4 1.12 -31.87 -35.89
CA THR A 4 1.06 -30.40 -35.83
C THR A 4 0.10 -29.83 -34.77
N LEU A 5 -0.79 -30.64 -34.20
CA LEU A 5 -1.78 -30.17 -33.22
C LEU A 5 -1.28 -30.19 -31.77
N LEU A 6 -0.22 -30.95 -31.46
CA LEU A 6 0.29 -31.08 -30.09
C LEU A 6 1.24 -29.95 -29.67
N GLN A 7 1.82 -29.21 -30.62
CA GLN A 7 2.72 -28.09 -30.31
C GLN A 7 1.97 -26.77 -30.03
N LEU A 8 0.74 -26.59 -30.51
CA LEU A 8 -0.03 -25.37 -30.25
C LEU A 8 -0.60 -25.29 -28.82
N ALA A 9 -0.80 -26.44 -28.15
CA ALA A 9 -1.38 -26.45 -26.80
C ALA A 9 -0.40 -25.94 -25.72
N CYS A 10 0.93 -26.04 -25.92
CA CYS A 10 1.91 -25.55 -24.95
C CYS A 10 2.10 -24.02 -24.98
N PHE A 11 1.75 -23.33 -26.08
CA PHE A 11 1.93 -21.88 -26.17
C PHE A 11 0.80 -21.08 -25.49
N ILE A 12 -0.36 -21.69 -25.25
CA ILE A 12 -1.52 -21.01 -24.66
C ILE A 12 -1.46 -21.01 -23.13
N VAL A 13 -0.69 -21.92 -22.52
CA VAL A 13 -0.61 -22.05 -21.04
C VAL A 13 0.33 -20.99 -20.41
N LEU A 14 1.20 -20.34 -21.18
CA LEU A 14 2.14 -19.34 -20.65
C LEU A 14 1.55 -17.92 -20.47
N LEU A 15 0.32 -17.67 -20.90
CA LEU A 15 -0.35 -16.37 -20.74
C LEU A 15 -1.29 -16.31 -19.52
N SER A 16 -1.36 -17.37 -18.70
CA SER A 16 -2.30 -17.47 -17.56
C SER A 16 -1.67 -17.27 -16.18
N CYS A 17 -0.49 -16.65 -16.10
CA CYS A 17 0.16 -16.34 -14.82
C CYS A 17 0.66 -14.89 -14.78
N THR A 18 -0.24 -13.92 -14.74
CA THR A 18 0.01 -12.64 -14.06
C THR A 18 -1.31 -12.01 -13.66
N ASP A 19 -2.10 -12.73 -12.86
CA ASP A 19 -3.11 -12.11 -12.00
C ASP A 19 -2.39 -11.42 -10.81
N HIS A 20 -1.42 -10.56 -11.12
CA HIS A 20 -0.97 -9.55 -10.18
C HIS A 20 -2.14 -8.60 -10.07
N LYS A 21 -2.94 -8.75 -9.01
CA LYS A 21 -3.86 -7.71 -8.58
C LYS A 21 -3.03 -6.44 -8.38
N LEU A 22 -2.94 -5.62 -9.42
CA LEU A 22 -2.36 -4.29 -9.36
C LEU A 22 -3.13 -3.58 -8.25
N LEU A 23 -2.42 -3.17 -7.21
CA LEU A 23 -3.00 -2.23 -6.26
C LEU A 23 -3.45 -1.01 -7.07
N PRO A 24 -4.64 -0.46 -6.78
CA PRO A 24 -5.05 0.79 -7.42
C PRO A 24 -3.99 1.86 -7.17
N ASP A 25 -3.90 2.85 -8.07
CA ASP A 25 -2.93 3.95 -7.92
C ASP A 25 -3.01 4.51 -6.48
N PRO A 26 -1.91 4.42 -5.70
CA PRO A 26 -1.91 4.82 -4.30
C PRO A 26 -2.35 6.28 -4.12
N MET A 27 -1.92 7.16 -5.03
CA MET A 27 -2.21 8.58 -4.96
C MET A 27 -3.68 8.87 -5.25
N ALA A 28 -4.23 8.27 -6.32
CA ALA A 28 -5.65 8.40 -6.64
C ALA A 28 -6.54 7.89 -5.49
N THR A 29 -6.19 6.74 -4.91
CA THR A 29 -6.90 6.14 -3.77
C THR A 29 -6.89 7.04 -2.55
N ALA A 30 -5.73 7.65 -2.25
CA ALA A 30 -5.58 8.55 -1.11
C ALA A 30 -6.34 9.87 -1.30
N CYS A 31 -6.28 10.46 -2.50
CA CYS A 31 -7.00 11.68 -2.86
C CYS A 31 -8.52 11.49 -2.67
N ASP A 32 -9.08 10.38 -3.16
CA ASP A 32 -10.50 10.03 -2.99
C ASP A 32 -10.89 9.91 -1.52
N LYS A 33 -10.11 9.14 -0.73
CA LYS A 33 -10.39 8.91 0.70
C LYS A 33 -10.26 10.16 1.57
N CYS A 34 -9.44 11.13 1.16
CA CYS A 34 -9.24 12.39 1.88
C CYS A 34 -10.06 13.55 1.31
N GLY A 35 -10.70 13.39 0.15
CA GLY A 35 -11.35 14.49 -0.57
C GLY A 35 -10.39 15.62 -0.94
N LYS A 36 -9.13 15.30 -1.23
CA LYS A 36 -8.05 16.26 -1.52
C LYS A 36 -7.52 16.08 -2.93
N SER A 37 -6.89 17.12 -3.46
CA SER A 37 -6.16 17.05 -4.73
C SER A 37 -4.81 16.35 -4.58
N GLN A 38 -4.25 15.91 -5.71
CA GLN A 38 -2.92 15.32 -5.73
C GLN A 38 -1.83 16.27 -5.23
N ALA A 39 -1.97 17.58 -5.49
CA ALA A 39 -1.03 18.59 -5.01
C ALA A 39 -1.04 18.72 -3.48
N GLU A 40 -2.22 18.65 -2.86
CA GLU A 40 -2.35 18.67 -1.39
C GLU A 40 -1.82 17.38 -0.74
N MET A 41 -1.75 16.29 -1.50
CA MET A 41 -1.27 14.98 -1.04
C MET A 41 0.18 14.68 -1.46
N GLU A 42 0.95 15.66 -1.96
CA GLU A 42 2.34 15.46 -2.44
C GLU A 42 3.25 14.78 -1.39
N TRP A 43 3.00 15.06 -0.11
CA TRP A 43 3.71 14.44 1.01
C TRP A 43 3.61 12.90 0.99
N LEU A 44 2.46 12.35 0.58
CA LEU A 44 2.24 10.91 0.51
C LEU A 44 3.04 10.29 -0.65
N GLY A 45 3.12 11.00 -1.77
CA GLY A 45 4.00 10.60 -2.87
C GLY A 45 5.46 10.52 -2.42
N THR A 46 5.93 11.52 -1.67
CA THR A 46 7.27 11.52 -1.06
C THR A 46 7.45 10.34 -0.09
N LEU A 47 6.45 10.05 0.74
CA LEU A 47 6.47 8.91 1.66
C LEU A 47 6.58 7.57 0.92
N ILE A 48 5.81 7.40 -0.16
CA ILE A 48 5.85 6.22 -1.02
C ILE A 48 7.23 6.06 -1.67
N GLU A 49 7.81 7.13 -2.21
CA GLU A 49 9.15 7.07 -2.81
C GLU A 49 10.24 6.71 -1.78
N ASN A 50 10.13 7.24 -0.56
CA ASN A 50 11.02 6.85 0.53
C ASN A 50 10.83 5.37 0.91
N ALA A 51 9.58 4.89 0.96
CA ALA A 51 9.30 3.48 1.22
C ALA A 51 9.78 2.54 0.09
N LYS A 52 10.04 3.04 -1.11
CA LYS A 52 10.69 2.28 -2.19
C LYS A 52 12.21 2.28 -2.08
N THR A 53 12.79 3.45 -1.86
CA THR A 53 14.21 3.70 -2.16
C THR A 53 15.10 3.76 -0.91
N ASN A 54 14.52 4.03 0.26
CA ASN A 54 15.28 4.18 1.50
C ASN A 54 15.14 2.90 2.34
N ALA A 55 16.23 2.15 2.47
CA ALA A 55 16.26 0.88 3.21
C ALA A 55 15.69 1.00 4.64
N GLY A 56 15.96 2.11 5.34
CA GLY A 56 15.47 2.34 6.71
C GLY A 56 13.97 2.64 6.79
N GLN A 57 13.36 3.02 5.68
CA GLN A 57 11.94 3.37 5.58
C GLN A 57 11.17 2.44 4.66
N MET A 58 11.80 1.40 4.11
CA MET A 58 11.13 0.44 3.24
C MET A 58 9.98 -0.22 4.00
N GLY A 59 8.76 -0.19 3.48
CA GLY A 59 7.56 -0.53 4.26
C GLY A 59 6.24 -0.46 3.50
N ASP A 60 5.24 -1.14 4.07
CA ASP A 60 3.86 -1.07 3.56
C ASP A 60 3.18 0.21 4.06
N ILE A 61 2.29 0.79 3.25
CA ILE A 61 1.47 1.95 3.62
C ILE A 61 -0.01 1.58 3.48
N TYR A 62 -0.77 1.87 4.53
CA TYR A 62 -2.19 1.56 4.64
C TYR A 62 -3.01 2.85 4.81
N ALA A 63 -4.15 2.98 4.14
CA ALA A 63 -5.14 4.02 4.38
C ALA A 63 -6.29 3.46 5.23
N VAL A 64 -6.28 3.77 6.52
CA VAL A 64 -7.17 3.22 7.54
C VAL A 64 -8.26 4.23 7.92
N PRO A 65 -9.55 3.88 7.81
CA PRO A 65 -10.61 4.71 8.36
C PRO A 65 -10.64 4.60 9.89
N TYR A 66 -10.62 5.73 10.59
CA TYR A 66 -10.72 5.81 12.04
C TYR A 66 -11.46 7.08 12.46
N ASP A 67 -12.44 6.95 13.35
CA ASP A 67 -13.22 8.06 13.90
C ASP A 67 -13.76 9.04 12.83
N GLY A 68 -14.30 8.49 11.74
CA GLY A 68 -14.84 9.27 10.61
C GLY A 68 -13.79 9.89 9.68
N ASN A 69 -12.50 9.74 9.96
CA ASN A 69 -11.39 10.27 9.18
C ASN A 69 -10.56 9.16 8.53
N THR A 70 -9.73 9.52 7.55
CA THR A 70 -8.74 8.61 6.94
C THR A 70 -7.36 8.90 7.52
N PHE A 71 -6.66 7.86 7.96
CA PHE A 71 -5.28 7.93 8.44
C PHE A 71 -4.37 7.04 7.60
N PHE A 72 -3.12 7.45 7.42
CA PHE A 72 -2.12 6.67 6.71
C PHE A 72 -1.14 6.05 7.68
N ILE A 73 -1.06 4.73 7.69
CA ILE A 73 -0.14 3.99 8.55
C ILE A 73 1.01 3.50 7.69
N HIS A 74 2.21 3.98 7.97
CA HIS A 74 3.44 3.49 7.37
C HIS A 74 4.10 2.48 8.31
N GLN A 75 4.31 1.27 7.82
CA GLN A 75 4.91 0.15 8.54
C GLN A 75 6.24 -0.26 7.88
N PRO A 76 7.38 0.27 8.34
CA PRO A 76 8.70 -0.15 7.87
C PRO A 76 8.95 -1.64 8.14
N VAL A 77 9.49 -2.35 7.15
CA VAL A 77 9.87 -3.77 7.20
C VAL A 77 10.89 -4.02 8.31
N ILE A 78 11.88 -3.14 8.46
CA ILE A 78 12.96 -3.27 9.45
C ILE A 78 12.42 -3.13 10.89
N MET A 79 11.30 -2.41 11.08
CA MET A 79 10.73 -2.15 12.40
C MET A 79 9.42 -2.90 12.65
N SER A 80 9.34 -4.14 12.16
CA SER A 80 8.13 -4.97 12.03
C SER A 80 7.19 -5.06 13.25
N CYS A 81 7.60 -4.62 14.46
CA CYS A 81 6.79 -4.73 15.68
C CYS A 81 6.63 -3.44 16.52
N LEU A 82 7.34 -2.33 16.26
CA LEU A 82 7.50 -1.29 17.29
C LEU A 82 7.30 0.18 16.89
N GLY A 83 7.25 0.54 15.61
CA GLY A 83 7.04 1.94 15.21
C GLY A 83 6.28 2.07 13.91
N CYS A 84 4.95 2.08 14.00
CA CYS A 84 4.12 2.51 12.88
C CYS A 84 3.96 4.03 12.95
N TYR A 85 4.33 4.71 11.88
CA TYR A 85 4.07 6.14 11.74
C TYR A 85 2.65 6.32 11.22
N VAL A 86 1.88 7.18 11.89
CA VAL A 86 0.48 7.44 11.52
C VAL A 86 0.35 8.89 11.12
N TYR A 87 -0.21 9.13 9.94
CA TYR A 87 -0.41 10.46 9.38
C TYR A 87 -1.89 10.74 9.15
N ASP A 88 -2.31 11.98 9.32
CA ASP A 88 -3.63 12.45 8.85
C ASP A 88 -3.62 12.75 7.34
N CYS A 89 -4.73 13.25 6.81
CA CYS A 89 -4.84 13.63 5.40
C CYS A 89 -4.02 14.88 5.03
N GLU A 90 -3.52 15.61 6.01
CA GLU A 90 -2.66 16.79 5.85
C GLU A 90 -1.17 16.42 5.89
N GLY A 91 -0.84 15.16 6.20
CA GLY A 91 0.53 14.67 6.31
C GLY A 91 1.17 14.96 7.68
N ASN A 92 0.40 15.38 8.68
CA ASN A 92 0.90 15.56 10.03
C ASN A 92 1.07 14.20 10.71
N LEU A 93 2.19 14.01 11.38
CA LEU A 93 2.38 12.83 12.23
C LEU A 93 1.48 12.96 13.47
N ILE A 94 0.66 11.94 13.68
CA ILE A 94 -0.30 11.90 14.77
C ILE A 94 0.29 11.08 15.92
N GLU A 95 0.35 11.69 17.10
CA GLU A 95 0.54 10.96 18.34
C GLU A 95 -0.79 10.37 18.80
N TYR A 96 -0.79 9.10 19.18
CA TYR A 96 -2.02 8.38 19.51
C TYR A 96 -1.84 7.57 20.80
N THR A 97 -2.93 7.34 21.52
CA THR A 97 -2.90 6.57 22.76
C THR A 97 -2.71 5.08 22.48
N ALA A 98 -2.36 4.30 23.51
CA ALA A 98 -2.28 2.84 23.39
C ALA A 98 -3.60 2.19 22.95
N VAL A 99 -4.75 2.79 23.27
CA VAL A 99 -6.07 2.29 22.86
C VAL A 99 -6.33 2.59 21.39
N ASP A 100 -6.02 3.81 20.94
CA ASP A 100 -6.14 4.22 19.54
C ASP A 100 -5.22 3.38 18.65
N ARG A 101 -4.03 3.04 19.15
CA ARG A 101 -3.07 2.16 18.49
C ARG A 101 -3.72 0.84 18.09
N GLN A 102 -4.37 0.14 19.01
CA GLN A 102 -4.96 -1.16 18.70
C GLN A 102 -6.05 -1.05 17.61
N LYS A 103 -6.87 -0.01 17.67
CA LYS A 103 -7.93 0.22 16.67
C LYS A 103 -7.33 0.53 15.30
N LEU A 104 -6.36 1.44 15.22
CA LEU A 104 -5.66 1.79 13.98
C LEU A 104 -4.93 0.58 13.39
N LEU A 105 -4.20 -0.18 14.21
CA LEU A 105 -3.49 -1.38 13.77
C LEU A 105 -4.46 -2.48 13.31
N SER A 106 -5.66 -2.60 13.89
CA SER A 106 -6.68 -3.54 13.40
C SER A 106 -7.16 -3.21 11.97
N GLY A 107 -7.00 -1.96 11.55
CA GLY A 107 -7.26 -1.50 10.19
C GLY A 107 -6.17 -1.85 9.18
N MET A 108 -4.99 -2.33 9.61
CA MET A 108 -3.90 -2.71 8.71
C MET A 108 -4.15 -4.09 8.09
N ASN A 109 -5.01 -4.11 7.08
CA ASN A 109 -5.39 -5.30 6.33
C ASN A 109 -5.23 -5.06 4.83
N LYS A 110 -5.37 -6.12 4.02
CA LYS A 110 -5.19 -6.04 2.56
C LYS A 110 -6.15 -5.07 1.87
N SER A 111 -7.35 -4.84 2.40
CA SER A 111 -8.31 -3.89 1.80
C SER A 111 -7.94 -2.43 2.04
N ASN A 112 -7.14 -2.15 3.06
CA ASN A 112 -6.65 -0.80 3.37
C ASN A 112 -5.22 -0.58 2.88
N LEU A 113 -4.55 -1.60 2.33
CA LEU A 113 -3.21 -1.48 1.75
C LEU A 113 -3.28 -0.63 0.48
N ILE A 114 -2.57 0.50 0.47
CA ILE A 114 -2.48 1.36 -0.71
C ILE A 114 -1.11 1.26 -1.39
N PHE A 115 -0.07 0.89 -0.65
CA PHE A 115 1.26 0.69 -1.22
C PHE A 115 1.99 -0.44 -0.49
N ARG A 116 2.72 -1.25 -1.24
CA ARG A 116 3.59 -2.31 -0.73
C ARG A 116 4.99 -2.15 -1.28
N SER A 117 5.98 -2.09 -0.40
CA SER A 117 7.37 -2.23 -0.82
C SER A 117 7.63 -3.66 -1.26
N THR A 118 8.24 -3.81 -2.42
CA THR A 118 8.82 -5.07 -2.88
C THR A 118 10.29 -5.10 -2.49
N ILE A 119 10.68 -6.12 -1.74
CA ILE A 119 12.09 -6.45 -1.56
C ILE A 119 12.50 -7.19 -2.82
N GLU A 120 13.29 -6.56 -3.68
CA GLU A 120 13.94 -7.23 -4.82
C GLU A 120 15.16 -8.04 -4.37
#